data_AF-T0ZNJ1-F1
#
_entry.id   AF-T0ZNJ1-F1
#
_cell.length_a   1.000
_cell.length_b   1.000
_cell.length_c   1.000
_cell.angle_alpha   90.00
_cell.angle_beta   90.00
_cell.angle_gamma   90.00
#
_symmetry.space_group_name_H-M   'P 1'
#
loop_
_entity.id
_entity.type
_entity.pdbx_description
1 polymer ?
#
loop_
_entity_poly.entity_id
_entity_poly.type
_entity_poly.pdbx_seq_one_letter_code
_entity_poly.pdbx_strand_id
1 'polypeptide(L)'
;MTAAMLGLGKIMRRPAIGALLPTFSGRPTLLLDAGASVDVRPEDLAEYAVVGSLYVENVLGVERPRVGLVNIGVEEEKGNEQVRTAYALLRELDINFVGNVEGRDVTAGEVDVLVCDGFVGNVVLKVVEGLGLGIFSMIREEIGQSFQSRLGGLLVRTRLRTLGRRLDYFNYGGAPMLGLEGSPDQ
;
A
#
# COMPACT_ATOMS: atom_id res chain seq x y z
N MET A 1 13.74 -14.20 -4.03
CA MET A 1 13.86 -13.24 -2.90
C MET A 1 14.97 -13.59 -1.92
N THR A 2 15.20 -14.87 -1.58
CA THR A 2 16.25 -15.31 -0.65
C THR A 2 17.69 -14.96 -1.08
N ALA A 3 17.96 -14.91 -2.39
CA ALA A 3 19.30 -14.60 -2.91
C ALA A 3 19.67 -13.09 -2.84
N ALA A 4 18.69 -12.18 -2.84
CA ALA A 4 18.95 -10.74 -2.78
C ALA A 4 19.30 -10.25 -1.35
N MET A 5 18.87 -10.98 -0.32
CA MET A 5 19.14 -10.64 1.08
C MET A 5 20.56 -11.02 1.55
N LEU A 6 21.29 -11.87 0.81
CA LEU A 6 22.52 -12.48 1.33
C LEU A 6 23.75 -11.56 1.33
N GLY A 7 23.65 -10.36 0.73
CA GLY A 7 24.78 -9.42 0.57
C GLY A 7 24.52 -7.98 1.00
N LEU A 8 23.30 -7.65 1.44
CA LEU A 8 22.93 -6.31 1.92
C LEU A 8 22.80 -6.36 3.44
N GLY A 9 23.37 -5.39 4.15
CA GLY A 9 23.12 -5.25 5.59
C GLY A 9 21.65 -4.97 5.88
N LYS A 10 21.25 -5.08 7.15
CA LYS A 10 19.84 -4.95 7.56
C LYS A 10 19.69 -3.78 8.51
N ILE A 11 18.83 -2.83 8.14
CA ILE A 11 18.44 -1.69 8.98
C ILE A 11 17.23 -2.06 9.84
N MET A 12 16.36 -2.95 9.34
CA MET A 12 15.22 -3.52 10.08
C MET A 12 15.44 -4.99 10.38
N ARG A 13 14.79 -5.49 11.45
CA ARG A 13 14.85 -6.91 11.80
C ARG A 13 14.26 -7.78 10.68
N ARG A 14 13.18 -7.31 10.06
CA ARG A 14 12.54 -7.95 8.91
C ARG A 14 12.37 -6.94 7.79
N PRO A 15 12.95 -7.16 6.60
CA PRO A 15 12.68 -6.31 5.44
C PRO A 15 11.21 -6.41 5.04
N ALA A 16 10.68 -5.35 4.46
CA ALA A 16 9.32 -5.25 3.97
C ALA A 16 9.31 -4.88 2.48
N ILE A 17 8.33 -5.39 1.73
CA ILE A 17 8.05 -4.93 0.38
C ILE A 17 7.01 -3.81 0.49
N GLY A 18 7.34 -2.63 0.01
CA GLY A 18 6.39 -1.55 -0.16
C GLY A 18 5.59 -1.69 -1.45
N ALA A 19 4.30 -1.37 -1.42
CA ALA A 19 3.47 -1.23 -2.61
C ALA A 19 2.72 0.10 -2.59
N LEU A 20 2.81 0.88 -3.67
CA LEU A 20 2.04 2.11 -3.79
C LEU A 20 0.65 1.78 -4.34
N LEU A 21 -0.36 1.86 -3.47
CA LEU A 21 -1.75 1.65 -3.84
C LEU A 21 -2.35 2.94 -4.42
N PRO A 22 -3.12 2.86 -5.52
CA PRO A 22 -3.89 3.99 -5.99
C PRO A 22 -5.01 4.32 -5.00
N THR A 23 -5.33 5.61 -4.87
CA THR A 23 -6.44 6.08 -4.05
C THR A 23 -7.42 6.89 -4.87
N PHE A 24 -8.66 7.03 -4.36
CA PHE A 24 -9.68 7.86 -4.99
C PHE A 24 -9.36 9.37 -4.93
N SER A 25 -8.53 9.80 -3.97
CA SER A 25 -8.03 11.19 -3.91
C SER A 25 -6.99 11.49 -5.00
N GLY A 26 -6.43 10.46 -5.63
CA GLY A 26 -5.41 10.56 -6.69
C GLY A 26 -3.98 10.64 -6.17
N ARG A 27 -3.76 10.65 -4.85
CA ARG A 27 -2.44 10.52 -4.22
C ARG A 27 -2.21 9.07 -3.77
N PRO A 28 -1.13 8.39 -4.16
CA PRO A 28 -0.92 7.01 -3.75
C PRO A 28 -0.70 6.90 -2.24
N THR A 29 -1.05 5.76 -1.66
CA THR A 29 -0.70 5.39 -0.27
C THR A 29 0.29 4.23 -0.28
N LEU A 30 1.25 4.22 0.64
CA LEU A 30 2.24 3.15 0.74
C LEU A 30 1.72 2.03 1.64
N LEU A 31 1.52 0.84 1.09
CA LEU A 31 1.24 -0.38 1.85
C LEU A 31 2.55 -1.09 2.23
N LEU A 32 2.73 -1.40 3.51
CA LEU A 32 3.87 -2.12 4.07
C LEU A 32 3.40 -3.11 5.15
N ASP A 33 3.62 -4.41 5.04
CA ASP A 33 4.37 -5.18 4.05
C ASP A 33 3.44 -5.82 3.00
N ALA A 34 3.82 -5.78 1.72
CA ALA A 34 3.09 -6.36 0.61
C ALA A 34 3.44 -7.84 0.31
N GLY A 35 4.24 -8.51 1.16
CA GLY A 35 4.40 -9.97 1.13
C GLY A 35 5.79 -10.53 1.40
N ALA A 36 6.73 -9.75 1.93
CA ALA A 36 8.07 -10.27 2.27
C ALA A 36 8.09 -11.14 3.54
N SER A 37 7.33 -10.74 4.56
CA SER A 37 7.37 -11.23 5.92
C SER A 37 5.93 -11.47 6.41
N VAL A 38 5.48 -12.72 6.32
CA VAL A 38 4.12 -13.13 6.72
C VAL A 38 3.96 -13.14 8.24
N ASP A 39 4.89 -13.76 8.97
CA ASP A 39 4.83 -13.85 10.42
C ASP A 39 5.79 -12.85 11.07
N VAL A 40 5.22 -11.72 11.49
CA VAL A 40 5.94 -10.62 12.12
C VAL A 40 5.48 -10.42 13.56
N ARG A 41 6.31 -9.80 14.39
CA ARG A 41 5.92 -9.42 15.76
C ARG A 41 5.40 -7.98 15.77
N PRO A 42 4.69 -7.54 16.81
CA PRO A 42 4.24 -6.16 16.95
C PRO A 42 5.33 -5.12 16.74
N GLU A 43 6.57 -5.40 17.19
CA GLU A 43 7.70 -4.50 17.04
C GLU A 43 8.17 -4.37 15.59
N ASP A 44 8.00 -5.41 14.76
CA ASP A 44 8.28 -5.31 13.33
C ASP A 44 7.29 -4.33 12.66
N LEU A 45 6.02 -4.35 13.05
CA LEU A 45 5.02 -3.40 12.53
C LEU A 45 5.34 -1.96 12.94
N ALA A 46 5.85 -1.77 14.16
CA ALA A 46 6.37 -0.48 14.61
C ALA A 46 7.56 0.00 13.75
N GLU A 47 8.52 -0.89 13.45
CA GLU A 47 9.62 -0.58 12.53
C GLU A 47 9.10 -0.21 11.12
N TYR A 48 8.09 -0.92 10.61
CA TYR A 48 7.48 -0.64 9.30
C TYR A 48 6.81 0.73 9.25
N ALA A 49 6.16 1.14 10.34
CA ALA A 49 5.54 2.46 10.43
C ALA A 49 6.58 3.60 10.35
N VAL A 50 7.68 3.47 11.08
CA VAL A 50 8.78 4.46 11.06
C VAL A 50 9.40 4.53 9.67
N VAL A 51 9.81 3.39 9.13
CA VAL A 51 10.49 3.33 7.83
C VAL A 51 9.56 3.73 6.68
N GLY A 52 8.28 3.35 6.75
CA GLY A 52 7.26 3.80 5.81
C GLY A 52 7.02 5.30 5.86
N SER A 53 6.94 5.88 7.07
CA SER A 53 6.82 7.34 7.25
C SER A 53 8.02 8.06 6.64
N LEU A 54 9.24 7.62 6.93
CA LEU A 54 10.46 8.19 6.35
C LEU A 54 10.49 8.06 4.82
N TYR A 55 10.07 6.92 4.26
CA TYR A 55 10.01 6.75 2.81
C TYR A 55 9.03 7.74 2.18
N VAL A 56 7.81 7.84 2.72
CA VAL A 56 6.78 8.73 2.14
C VAL A 56 7.15 10.20 2.30
N GLU A 57 7.80 10.57 3.41
CA GLU A 57 8.30 11.92 3.61
C GLU A 57 9.42 12.27 2.62
N ASN A 58 10.47 11.46 2.56
CA ASN A 58 11.69 11.79 1.82
C ASN A 58 11.59 11.49 0.31
N VAL A 59 10.80 10.48 -0.09
CA VAL A 59 10.68 10.05 -1.48
C VAL A 59 9.43 10.61 -2.15
N LEU A 60 8.30 10.66 -1.44
CA LEU A 60 7.03 11.18 -1.99
C LEU A 60 6.77 12.65 -1.61
N GLY A 61 7.60 13.24 -0.74
CA GLY A 61 7.53 14.65 -0.39
C GLY A 61 6.31 15.04 0.46
N VAL A 62 5.76 14.10 1.23
CA VAL A 62 4.63 14.36 2.13
C VAL A 62 5.17 14.68 3.53
N GLU A 63 5.05 15.93 3.96
CA GLU A 63 5.46 16.33 5.31
C GLU A 63 4.59 15.65 6.38
N ARG A 64 5.23 15.09 7.42
CA ARG A 64 4.57 14.30 8.49
C ARG A 64 3.48 13.33 7.99
N PRO A 65 3.84 12.28 7.22
CA PRO A 65 2.89 11.34 6.62
C PRO A 65 1.99 10.67 7.66
N ARG A 66 0.68 10.62 7.39
CA ARG A 66 -0.29 9.92 8.23
C ARG A 66 -0.05 8.41 8.11
N VAL A 67 0.23 7.77 9.23
CA VAL A 67 0.48 6.33 9.32
C VAL A 67 -0.73 5.65 9.96
N GLY A 68 -1.30 4.67 9.28
CA GLY A 68 -2.44 3.89 9.77
C GLY A 68 -2.11 2.40 9.86
N LEU A 69 -2.69 1.72 10.84
CA LEU A 69 -2.57 0.28 11.04
C LEU A 69 -3.78 -0.44 10.42
N VAL A 70 -3.56 -1.31 9.43
CA VAL A 70 -4.67 -2.03 8.78
C VAL A 70 -5.31 -2.97 9.79
N ASN A 71 -6.63 -2.87 9.94
CA ASN A 71 -7.38 -3.57 10.97
C ASN A 71 -8.81 -3.90 10.54
N ILE A 72 -9.53 -4.65 11.38
CA ILE A 72 -10.92 -5.08 11.19
C ILE A 72 -11.96 -4.10 11.75
N GLY A 73 -11.51 -2.95 12.27
CA GLY A 73 -12.34 -1.90 12.84
C GLY A 73 -11.48 -0.69 13.22
N VAL A 74 -12.11 0.47 13.42
CA VAL A 74 -11.42 1.73 13.70
C VAL A 74 -11.07 1.92 15.18
N GLU A 75 -11.71 1.17 16.06
CA GLU A 75 -11.51 1.27 17.51
C GLU A 75 -10.18 0.64 17.94
N GLU A 76 -9.54 1.18 18.98
CA GLU A 76 -8.18 0.80 19.41
C GLU A 76 -8.07 -0.69 19.80
N GLU A 77 -9.14 -1.24 20.38
CA GLU A 77 -9.22 -2.61 20.88
C GLU A 77 -9.51 -3.66 19.79
N LYS A 78 -9.63 -3.26 18.52
CA LYS A 78 -9.91 -4.16 17.41
C LYS A 78 -8.65 -4.85 16.90
N GLY A 79 -8.85 -6.00 16.29
CA GLY A 79 -7.79 -6.83 15.73
C GLY A 79 -7.38 -7.97 16.66
N ASN A 80 -6.41 -8.75 16.17
CA ASN A 80 -5.81 -9.82 16.94
C ASN A 80 -4.82 -9.26 17.98
N GLU A 81 -4.21 -10.13 18.78
CA GLU A 81 -3.23 -9.73 19.79
C GLU A 81 -2.04 -8.95 19.20
N GLN A 82 -1.56 -9.37 18.03
CA GLN A 82 -0.44 -8.75 17.33
C GLN A 82 -0.75 -7.28 16.99
N VAL A 83 -1.89 -7.03 16.35
CA VAL A 83 -2.32 -5.71 15.91
C VAL A 83 -2.62 -4.80 17.11
N ARG A 84 -3.26 -5.32 18.16
CA ARG A 84 -3.54 -4.53 19.38
C ARG A 84 -2.28 -4.14 20.14
N THR A 85 -1.32 -5.06 20.23
CA THR A 85 0.00 -4.76 20.83
C THR A 85 0.76 -3.75 19.97
N ALA A 86 0.72 -3.89 18.64
CA ALA A 86 1.36 -2.95 17.72
C ALA A 86 0.74 -1.56 17.83
N TYR A 87 -0.59 -1.46 17.95
CA TYR A 87 -1.28 -0.19 18.17
C TYR A 87 -0.73 0.56 19.38
N ALA A 88 -0.55 -0.13 20.51
CA ALA A 88 0.04 0.46 21.71
C ALA A 88 1.48 0.94 21.47
N LEU A 89 2.31 0.16 20.76
CA LEU A 89 3.67 0.57 20.42
C LEU A 89 3.69 1.79 19.50
N LEU A 90 2.84 1.82 18.48
CA LEU A 90 2.77 2.90 17.48
C LEU A 90 2.39 4.25 18.10
N ARG A 91 1.56 4.24 19.15
CA ARG A 91 1.17 5.46 19.87
C ARG A 91 2.31 6.14 20.62
N GLU A 92 3.34 5.39 20.98
CA GLU A 92 4.51 5.89 21.72
C GLU A 92 5.64 6.39 20.80
N LEU A 93 5.50 6.19 19.48
CA LEU A 93 6.49 6.62 18.49
C LEU A 93 6.29 8.08 18.08
N ASP A 94 7.39 8.75 17.74
CA ASP A 94 7.37 10.11 17.16
C ASP A 94 7.04 10.07 15.65
N ILE A 95 5.84 9.60 15.32
CA ILE A 95 5.28 9.58 13.97
C ILE A 95 3.86 10.14 14.00
N ASN A 96 3.31 10.50 12.83
CA ASN A 96 1.91 10.91 12.73
C ASN A 96 0.99 9.68 12.62
N PHE A 97 0.89 8.91 13.70
CA PHE A 97 0.01 7.74 13.77
C PHE A 97 -1.46 8.17 13.93
N VAL A 98 -2.30 7.82 12.95
CA VAL A 98 -3.73 8.21 12.90
C VAL A 98 -4.68 7.10 13.34
N GLY A 99 -4.16 5.98 13.83
CA GLY A 99 -4.95 4.87 14.37
C GLY A 99 -5.20 3.74 13.37
N ASN A 100 -6.29 3.00 13.61
CA ASN A 100 -6.67 1.84 12.81
C ASN A 100 -7.38 2.24 11.51
N VAL A 101 -7.13 1.50 10.43
CA VAL A 101 -7.71 1.71 9.10
C VAL A 101 -8.40 0.43 8.65
N GLU A 102 -9.70 0.51 8.34
CA GLU A 102 -10.45 -0.61 7.81
C GLU A 102 -10.13 -0.88 6.34
N GLY A 103 -10.30 -2.14 5.92
CA GLY A 103 -10.04 -2.59 4.54
C GLY A 103 -10.79 -1.79 3.45
N ARG A 104 -11.92 -1.16 3.78
CA ARG A 104 -12.67 -0.30 2.83
C ARG A 104 -12.04 1.08 2.61
N ASP A 105 -11.26 1.56 3.58
CA ASP A 105 -10.70 2.91 3.62
C ASP A 105 -9.23 2.94 3.14
N VAL A 106 -8.62 1.77 2.90
CA VAL A 106 -7.23 1.64 2.40
C VAL A 106 -6.99 2.37 1.08
N THR A 107 -8.01 2.57 0.25
CA THR A 107 -7.92 3.34 -1.02
C THR A 107 -8.63 4.69 -0.97
N ALA A 108 -9.10 5.14 0.20
CA ALA A 108 -9.80 6.42 0.35
C ALA A 108 -8.84 7.62 0.18
N GLY A 109 -7.55 7.45 0.50
CA GLY A 109 -6.55 8.52 0.46
C GLY A 109 -6.48 9.38 1.73
N GLU A 110 -7.03 8.86 2.82
CA GLU A 110 -7.00 9.48 4.15
C GLU A 110 -5.74 9.13 4.96
N VAL A 111 -4.94 8.19 4.45
CA VAL A 111 -3.71 7.70 5.09
C VAL A 111 -2.63 7.62 4.03
N ASP A 112 -1.39 7.97 4.38
CA ASP A 112 -0.26 8.04 3.45
C ASP A 112 0.64 6.79 3.56
N VAL A 113 0.65 6.12 4.73
CA VAL A 113 1.32 4.84 4.99
C VAL A 113 0.36 3.88 5.68
N LEU A 114 0.11 2.72 5.10
CA LEU A 114 -0.66 1.61 5.67
C LEU A 114 0.29 0.51 6.13
N VAL A 115 0.19 0.13 7.40
CA VAL A 115 1.03 -0.88 8.03
C VAL A 115 0.25 -2.16 8.31
N CYS A 116 0.81 -3.30 7.94
CA CYS A 116 0.30 -4.64 8.20
C CYS A 116 1.40 -5.71 8.06
N ASP A 117 1.10 -6.94 8.46
CA ASP A 117 1.95 -8.08 8.11
C ASP A 117 1.86 -8.41 6.60
N GLY A 118 2.83 -9.17 6.11
CA GLY A 118 2.93 -9.53 4.70
C GLY A 118 1.79 -10.39 4.18
N PHE A 119 1.08 -11.13 5.04
CA PHE A 119 -0.08 -11.92 4.61
C PHE A 119 -1.27 -11.00 4.33
N VAL A 120 -1.62 -10.12 5.28
CA VAL A 120 -2.69 -9.14 5.11
C VAL A 120 -2.38 -8.21 3.95
N GLY A 121 -1.16 -7.68 3.87
CA GLY A 121 -0.81 -6.72 2.83
C GLY A 121 -0.79 -7.33 1.44
N ASN A 122 -0.30 -8.57 1.27
CA ASN A 122 -0.40 -9.25 -0.03
C ASN A 122 -1.85 -9.51 -0.43
N VAL A 123 -2.73 -9.86 0.52
CA VAL A 123 -4.18 -10.01 0.24
C VAL A 123 -4.79 -8.68 -0.20
N VAL A 124 -4.52 -7.59 0.52
CA VAL A 124 -5.00 -6.23 0.16
C VAL A 124 -4.51 -5.86 -1.24
N LEU A 125 -3.21 -5.97 -1.51
CA LEU A 125 -2.61 -5.67 -2.81
C LEU A 125 -3.32 -6.43 -3.94
N LYS A 126 -3.48 -7.75 -3.80
CA LYS A 126 -4.09 -8.59 -4.83
C LYS A 126 -5.59 -8.32 -5.02
N VAL A 127 -6.30 -7.96 -3.96
CA VAL A 127 -7.71 -7.55 -4.06
C VAL A 127 -7.83 -6.24 -4.84
N VAL A 128 -7.01 -5.22 -4.53
CA VAL A 128 -7.08 -3.93 -5.25
C VAL A 128 -6.67 -4.10 -6.72
N GLU A 129 -5.62 -4.88 -7.02
CA GLU A 129 -5.23 -5.23 -8.39
C GLU A 129 -6.35 -5.94 -9.16
N GLY A 130 -6.91 -7.00 -8.56
CA GLY A 130 -7.95 -7.82 -9.18
C GLY A 130 -9.24 -7.03 -9.45
N LEU A 131 -9.69 -6.23 -8.48
CA LEU A 131 -10.86 -5.36 -8.65
C LEU A 131 -10.62 -4.29 -9.71
N GLY A 132 -9.43 -3.67 -9.73
CA GLY A 132 -9.08 -2.67 -10.73
C GLY A 132 -9.14 -3.22 -12.15
N LEU A 133 -8.50 -4.38 -12.38
CA LEU A 133 -8.53 -5.06 -13.69
C LEU A 133 -9.93 -5.53 -14.08
N GLY A 134 -10.68 -6.10 -13.12
CA GLY A 134 -12.05 -6.59 -13.33
C GLY A 134 -13.01 -5.47 -13.75
N ILE A 135 -13.01 -4.34 -13.04
CA ILE A 135 -13.85 -3.18 -13.37
C ILE A 135 -13.52 -2.65 -14.77
N PHE A 136 -12.24 -2.54 -15.12
CA PHE A 136 -11.85 -2.12 -16.48
C PHE A 136 -12.27 -3.09 -17.57
N SER A 137 -12.25 -4.39 -17.29
CA SER A 137 -12.75 -5.41 -18.21
C SER A 137 -14.25 -5.27 -18.44
N MET A 138 -15.04 -5.13 -17.36
CA MET A 138 -16.49 -4.93 -17.45
C MET A 138 -16.85 -3.66 -18.22
N ILE A 139 -16.17 -2.54 -17.97
CA ILE A 139 -16.38 -1.29 -18.73
C ILE A 139 -16.11 -1.49 -20.23
N ARG A 140 -15.04 -2.22 -20.57
CA ARG A 140 -14.67 -2.47 -21.98
C ARG A 140 -15.71 -3.34 -22.68
N GLU A 141 -16.26 -4.33 -21.99
CA GLU A 141 -17.32 -5.20 -22.50
C GLU A 141 -18.59 -4.39 -22.79
N GLU A 142 -19.07 -3.61 -21.82
CA GLU A 142 -20.27 -2.76 -21.97
C GLU A 142 -20.15 -1.72 -23.10
N ILE A 143 -18.97 -1.11 -23.27
CA ILE A 143 -18.69 -0.21 -24.39
C ILE A 143 -18.80 -0.93 -25.74
N GLY A 144 -18.48 -2.21 -25.81
CA GLY A 144 -18.49 -3.02 -27.02
C GLY A 144 -19.89 -3.47 -27.49
N GLN A 145 -20.89 -3.48 -26.61
CA GLN A 145 -22.17 -4.17 -26.85
C GLN A 145 -23.06 -3.53 -27.93
N SER A 146 -23.00 -2.21 -28.15
CA SER A 146 -23.88 -1.53 -29.11
C SER A 146 -23.17 -0.45 -29.91
N PHE A 147 -23.72 -0.06 -31.07
CA PHE A 147 -23.20 1.04 -31.87
C PHE A 147 -23.16 2.36 -31.08
N GLN A 148 -24.20 2.63 -30.28
CA GLN A 148 -24.27 3.81 -29.42
C GLN A 148 -23.19 3.77 -28.32
N SER A 149 -23.02 2.63 -27.65
CA SER A 149 -22.00 2.43 -26.62
C SER A 149 -20.59 2.60 -27.19
N ARG A 150 -20.34 2.11 -28.41
CA ARG A 150 -19.04 2.27 -29.10
C ARG A 150 -18.74 3.72 -29.45
N LEU A 151 -19.75 4.47 -29.91
CA LEU A 151 -19.61 5.90 -30.19
C LEU A 151 -19.33 6.68 -28.90
N GLY A 152 -20.08 6.41 -27.82
CA GLY A 152 -19.83 6.97 -26.50
C GLY A 152 -18.44 6.63 -25.97
N GLY A 153 -18.01 5.38 -26.13
CA GLY A 153 -16.68 4.90 -25.77
C GLY A 153 -15.56 5.65 -26.49
N LEU A 154 -15.75 6.05 -27.76
CA LEU A 154 -14.79 6.86 -28.49
C LEU A 154 -14.60 8.25 -27.85
N LEU A 155 -15.69 8.87 -27.40
CA LEU A 155 -15.67 10.18 -26.74
C LEU A 155 -14.89 10.14 -25.41
N VAL A 156 -15.06 9.07 -24.62
CA VAL A 156 -14.41 8.94 -23.31
C VAL A 156 -13.09 8.17 -23.34
N ARG A 157 -12.68 7.62 -24.49
CA ARG A 157 -11.50 6.75 -24.64
C ARG A 157 -10.23 7.33 -24.01
N THR A 158 -9.98 8.62 -24.22
CA THR A 158 -8.79 9.29 -23.69
C THR A 158 -8.83 9.35 -22.16
N ARG A 159 -10.00 9.68 -21.58
CA ARG A 159 -10.19 9.73 -20.12
C ARG A 159 -10.12 8.36 -19.48
N LEU A 160 -10.72 7.34 -20.10
CA LEU A 160 -10.61 5.94 -19.65
C LEU A 160 -9.17 5.43 -19.69
N ARG A 161 -8.39 5.81 -20.72
CA ARG A 161 -6.95 5.50 -20.76
C ARG A 161 -6.17 6.19 -19.65
N THR A 162 -6.47 7.46 -19.37
CA THR A 162 -5.85 8.17 -18.24
C THR A 162 -6.19 7.51 -16.91
N LEU A 163 -7.45 7.08 -16.70
CA LEU A 163 -7.87 6.36 -15.52
C LEU A 163 -7.16 5.00 -15.41
N GLY A 164 -7.04 4.26 -16.52
CA GLY A 164 -6.34 2.99 -16.56
C GLY A 164 -4.88 3.12 -16.15
N ARG A 165 -4.19 4.19 -16.59
CA ARG A 165 -2.81 4.48 -16.16
C ARG A 165 -2.66 4.77 -14.67
N ARG A 166 -3.70 5.29 -14.01
CA ARG A 166 -3.69 5.50 -12.55
C ARG A 166 -3.81 4.19 -11.78
N LEU A 167 -4.47 3.18 -12.35
CA LEU A 167 -4.45 1.83 -11.78
C LEU A 167 -3.14 1.12 -12.14
N ASP A 168 -2.60 1.34 -13.33
CA ASP A 168 -1.31 0.79 -13.76
C ASP A 168 -0.11 1.33 -12.93
N TYR A 169 -0.35 2.24 -11.97
CA TYR A 169 0.62 2.62 -10.95
C TYR A 169 1.10 1.41 -10.12
N PHE A 170 0.33 0.31 -10.08
CA PHE A 170 0.79 -1.01 -9.60
C PHE A 170 2.11 -1.46 -10.24
N ASN A 171 2.35 -1.06 -11.49
CA ASN A 171 3.50 -1.50 -12.29
C ASN A 171 4.59 -0.42 -12.48
N TYR A 172 4.33 0.85 -12.15
CA TYR A 172 5.19 1.98 -12.54
C TYR A 172 6.24 2.41 -11.51
N GLY A 173 6.17 1.92 -10.28
CA GLY A 173 7.24 2.04 -9.29
C GLY A 173 7.50 0.64 -8.76
N GLY A 174 8.63 0.04 -9.14
CA GLY A 174 9.01 -1.28 -8.62
C GLY A 174 8.85 -1.32 -7.11
N ALA A 175 8.30 -2.41 -6.58
CA ALA A 175 7.97 -2.53 -5.17
C ALA A 175 9.23 -2.30 -4.31
N PRO A 176 9.40 -1.14 -3.65
CA PRO A 176 10.63 -0.85 -2.94
C PRO A 176 10.82 -1.91 -1.85
N MET A 177 12.05 -2.37 -1.69
CA MET A 177 12.39 -3.25 -0.58
C MET A 177 12.98 -2.40 0.54
N LEU A 178 12.23 -2.20 1.61
CA LEU A 178 12.61 -1.33 2.72
C LEU A 178 13.28 -2.15 3.82
N GLY A 179 14.23 -1.52 4.53
CA GLY A 179 14.93 -2.11 5.68
C GLY A 179 16.22 -2.87 5.35
N LEU A 180 16.73 -2.72 4.13
CA LEU A 180 18.05 -3.18 3.72
C LEU A 180 19.01 -1.98 3.68
N GLU A 181 20.26 -2.17 4.07
CA GLU A 181 21.34 -1.21 3.80
C GLU A 181 21.51 -1.08 2.29
N GLY A 182 21.60 0.15 1.80
CA GLY A 182 21.93 0.41 0.40
C GLY A 182 23.31 -0.17 0.07
N SER A 183 23.48 -0.63 -1.17
CA SER A 183 24.82 -0.87 -1.71
C SER A 183 25.61 0.45 -1.64
N PRO A 184 26.89 0.47 -1.24
CA PRO A 184 27.67 1.71 -1.10
C PRO A 184 27.80 2.61 -2.35
N ASP A 185 27.28 2.19 -3.51
CA ASP A 185 27.53 2.82 -4.82
C ASP A 185 26.27 3.07 -5.67
N GLN A 186 25.10 3.43 -5.09
CA GLN A 186 23.95 3.95 -5.84
C GLN A 186 23.19 5.06 -5.10
#